data_AF-A0A1M6L0Z9-F1
#
_entry.id   AF-A0A1M6L0Z9-F1
#
_cell.length_a   1.000
_cell.length_b   1.000
_cell.length_c   1.000
_cell.angle_alpha   90.00
_cell.angle_beta   90.00
_cell.angle_gamma   90.00
#
_symmetry.space_group_name_H-M   'P 1'
#
loop_
_entity.id
_entity.type
_entity.pdbx_description
1 polymer ?
#
loop_
_entity_poly.entity_id
_entity_poly.type
_entity_poly.pdbx_seq_one_letter_code
_entity_poly.pdbx_strand_id
1 'polypeptide(L)'
;MPAIFMPVLVVHLIAVCSKLTIFFAIPRLRSVAGVTRFIQRYRPFETTANILLWITGGLLVLFSSLKMLEQAWMIISLLLYLLVFVAIRYGLFRELQKISDSRKILAEAELKRLRVSNWCIGILAVALLAIIAYLMSVQP
;
A
#
# COMPACT_ATOMS: atom_id res chain seq x y z
N MET A 1 -11.60 19.74 -16.31
CA MET A 1 -11.14 19.20 -15.01
C MET A 1 -10.50 20.34 -14.23
N PRO A 2 -10.72 20.46 -12.91
CA PRO A 2 -10.15 21.53 -12.12
C PRO A 2 -8.61 21.45 -12.15
N ALA A 3 -7.91 22.60 -12.24
CA ALA A 3 -6.45 22.68 -12.33
C ALA A 3 -5.71 21.99 -11.15
N ILE A 4 -6.44 21.73 -10.06
CA ILE A 4 -5.97 21.08 -8.82
C ILE A 4 -5.97 19.55 -8.94
N PHE A 5 -6.75 18.98 -9.86
CA PHE A 5 -6.94 17.52 -9.97
C PHE A 5 -5.64 16.78 -10.34
N MET A 6 -4.90 17.25 -11.34
CA MET A 6 -3.66 16.62 -11.78
C MET A 6 -2.55 16.66 -10.71
N PRO A 7 -2.27 17.80 -10.06
CA PRO A 7 -1.33 17.83 -8.94
C PRO A 7 -1.70 16.87 -7.81
N VAL A 8 -2.99 16.81 -7.42
CA VAL A 8 -3.47 15.90 -6.36
C VAL A 8 -3.29 14.44 -6.79
N LEU A 9 -3.61 14.10 -8.04
CA LEU A 9 -3.42 12.76 -8.59
C LEU A 9 -1.94 12.34 -8.58
N VAL A 10 -1.03 13.22 -9.00
CA VAL A 10 0.41 12.94 -8.99
C VAL A 10 0.90 12.69 -7.57
N VAL A 11 0.51 13.53 -6.61
CA VAL A 11 0.88 13.37 -5.20
C VAL A 11 0.29 12.06 -4.63
N HIS A 12 -0.94 11.72 -5.00
CA HIS A 12 -1.58 10.46 -4.61
C HIS A 12 -0.79 9.26 -5.13
N LEU A 13 -0.47 9.23 -6.43
CA LEU A 13 0.32 8.17 -7.06
C LEU A 13 1.71 8.02 -6.43
N ILE A 14 2.38 9.13 -6.15
CA ILE A 14 3.68 9.11 -5.46
C ILE A 14 3.53 8.45 -4.08
N ALA A 15 2.52 8.81 -3.30
CA ALA A 15 2.27 8.21 -1.98
C ALA A 15 1.89 6.71 -2.07
N VAL A 16 1.24 6.28 -3.15
CA VAL A 16 1.00 4.85 -3.43
C VAL A 16 2.30 4.12 -3.70
N CYS A 17 3.08 4.60 -4.68
CA CYS A 17 4.37 4.03 -5.04
C CYS A 17 5.31 3.96 -3.84
N SER A 18 5.29 4.99 -2.99
CA SER A 18 6.08 5.05 -1.78
C SER A 18 5.72 3.94 -0.79
N LYS A 19 4.42 3.61 -0.62
CA LYS A 19 4.00 2.43 0.18
C LYS A 19 4.44 1.11 -0.44
N LEU A 20 4.42 0.99 -1.77
CA LEU A 20 4.85 -0.24 -2.46
C LEU A 20 6.35 -0.54 -2.26
N THR A 21 7.17 0.45 -1.93
CA THR A 21 8.60 0.22 -1.66
C THR A 21 8.85 -0.76 -0.50
N ILE A 22 7.88 -0.94 0.40
CA ILE A 22 7.98 -1.89 1.52
C ILE A 22 8.22 -3.32 1.04
N PHE A 23 7.66 -3.68 -0.13
CA PHE A 23 7.82 -5.01 -0.72
C PHE A 23 9.27 -5.35 -1.06
N PHE A 24 10.07 -4.33 -1.38
CA PHE A 24 11.50 -4.47 -1.69
C PHE A 24 12.39 -4.43 -0.44
N ALA A 25 11.92 -3.78 0.63
CA ALA A 25 12.66 -3.70 1.89
C ALA A 25 12.57 -5.00 2.69
N ILE A 26 11.39 -5.65 2.73
CA ILE A 26 11.14 -6.84 3.55
C ILE A 26 12.09 -8.02 3.26
N PRO A 27 12.40 -8.38 1.99
CA PRO A 27 13.35 -9.45 1.68
C PRO A 27 14.77 -9.23 2.23
N ARG A 28 15.15 -7.97 2.50
CA ARG A 28 16.48 -7.60 3.02
C ARG A 28 16.58 -7.72 4.55
N LEU A 29 15.46 -7.93 5.25
CA LEU A 29 15.42 -8.06 6.70
C LEU A 29 15.78 -9.49 7.11
N ARG A 30 17.05 -9.69 7.51
CA ARG A 30 17.59 -11.01 7.90
C ARG A 30 17.58 -11.28 9.41
N SER A 31 17.31 -10.28 10.24
CA SER A 31 17.33 -10.41 11.70
C SER A 31 16.20 -9.62 12.36
N VAL A 32 15.81 -10.04 13.56
CA VAL A 32 14.79 -9.36 14.37
C VAL A 32 15.21 -7.91 14.66
N ALA A 33 16.48 -7.69 15.02
CA ALA A 33 17.02 -6.34 15.22
C ALA A 33 16.92 -5.47 13.95
N GLY A 34 17.10 -6.07 12.77
CA GLY A 34 16.89 -5.40 11.49
C GLY A 34 15.42 -5.01 11.27
N VAL A 35 14.49 -5.90 11.60
CA VAL A 35 13.04 -5.64 11.54
C VAL A 35 12.63 -4.52 12.50
N THR A 36 13.08 -4.56 13.76
CA THR A 36 12.75 -3.54 14.77
C THR A 36 13.26 -2.17 14.36
N ARG A 37 14.52 -2.06 13.91
CA ARG A 37 15.08 -0.79 13.41
C ARG A 37 14.35 -0.30 12.17
N PHE A 38 13.98 -1.21 11.26
CA PHE A 38 13.21 -0.86 10.07
C PHE A 38 11.84 -0.29 10.43
N ILE A 39 11.09 -0.95 11.32
CA ILE A 39 9.77 -0.47 11.76
C ILE A 39 9.87 0.88 12.44
N GLN A 40 10.84 1.07 13.35
CA GLN A 40 11.02 2.36 14.02
C GLN A 40 11.27 3.50 13.02
N ARG A 41 12.07 3.25 11.97
CA ARG A 41 12.33 4.24 10.91
C ARG A 41 11.17 4.40 9.93
N TYR A 42 10.45 3.33 9.63
CA TYR A 42 9.41 3.30 8.61
C TYR A 42 8.03 3.75 9.14
N ARG A 43 7.77 3.63 10.44
CA ARG A 43 6.51 4.05 11.08
C ARG A 43 6.09 5.51 10.82
N PRO A 44 6.96 6.53 10.97
CA PRO A 44 6.56 7.91 10.66
C PRO A 44 6.24 8.09 9.17
N PHE A 45 6.98 7.40 8.30
CA PHE A 45 6.74 7.42 6.86
C PHE A 45 5.40 6.76 6.50
N GLU A 46 5.10 5.60 7.09
CA GLU A 46 3.83 4.89 6.87
C GLU A 46 2.63 5.71 7.34
N THR A 47 2.75 6.37 8.50
CA THR A 47 1.72 7.27 9.03
C THR A 47 1.49 8.46 8.11
N THR A 48 2.56 9.11 7.66
CA THR A 48 2.49 10.27 6.76
C THR A 48 1.87 9.88 5.42
N ALA A 49 2.34 8.79 4.80
CA ALA A 49 1.79 8.29 3.55
C ALA A 49 0.30 7.92 3.70
N ASN A 50 -0.09 7.31 4.82
CA ASN A 50 -1.49 6.98 5.07
C ASN A 50 -2.37 8.24 5.18
N ILE A 51 -1.94 9.26 5.92
CA ILE A 51 -2.65 10.55 6.00
C ILE A 51 -2.75 11.21 4.63
N LEU A 52 -1.63 11.26 3.90
CA LEU A 52 -1.57 11.85 2.57
C LEU A 52 -2.56 11.19 1.61
N LEU A 53 -2.67 9.85 1.66
CA LEU A 53 -3.56 9.10 0.79
C LEU A 53 -5.03 9.27 1.13
N TRP A 54 -5.37 9.39 2.41
CA TRP A 54 -6.74 9.74 2.81
C TRP A 54 -7.10 11.16 2.40
N ILE A 55 -6.19 12.13 2.58
CA ILE A 55 -6.42 13.52 2.17
C ILE A 55 -6.56 13.60 0.65
N THR A 56 -5.57 13.09 -0.10
CA THR A 56 -5.58 13.15 -1.56
C THR A 56 -6.69 12.31 -2.17
N GLY A 57 -7.00 11.14 -1.60
CA GLY A 57 -8.16 10.34 -2.00
C GLY A 57 -9.49 11.06 -1.76
N GLY A 58 -9.64 11.72 -0.61
CA GLY A 58 -10.81 12.55 -0.32
C GLY A 58 -10.93 13.75 -1.26
N LEU A 59 -9.83 14.45 -1.53
CA LEU A 59 -9.80 15.52 -2.53
C LEU A 59 -10.16 15.00 -3.93
N LEU A 60 -9.63 13.85 -4.34
CA LEU A 60 -9.97 13.26 -5.63
C LEU A 60 -11.47 12.99 -5.71
N VAL A 61 -12.09 12.43 -4.67
CA VAL A 61 -13.56 12.22 -4.64
C VAL A 61 -14.33 13.54 -4.70
N LEU A 62 -13.91 14.57 -3.96
CA LEU A 62 -14.59 15.87 -3.94
C LEU A 62 -14.47 16.66 -5.26
N PHE A 63 -13.33 16.56 -5.93
CA PHE A 63 -13.08 17.23 -7.21
C PHE A 63 -13.42 16.35 -8.43
N SER A 64 -13.81 15.09 -8.20
CA SER A 64 -14.39 14.21 -9.23
C SER A 64 -15.84 14.59 -9.46
N SER A 65 -16.27 14.63 -10.72
CA SER A 65 -17.69 14.80 -11.03
C SER A 65 -18.49 13.57 -10.56
N LEU A 66 -19.69 13.76 -10.02
CA LEU A 66 -20.59 12.64 -9.63
C LEU A 66 -20.81 11.63 -10.76
N LYS A 67 -20.82 12.09 -12.02
CA LYS A 67 -20.89 11.24 -13.21
C LYS A 67 -19.68 10.33 -13.42
N MET A 68 -18.49 10.74 -13.01
CA MET A 68 -17.31 9.87 -12.98
C MET A 68 -17.38 8.89 -11.80
N LEU A 69 -17.89 9.34 -10.65
CA LEU A 69 -18.05 8.49 -9.45
C LEU A 69 -19.04 7.33 -9.64
N GLU A 70 -20.07 7.53 -10.44
CA GLU A 70 -21.09 6.51 -10.76
C GLU A 70 -20.62 5.47 -11.79
N GLN A 71 -19.46 5.68 -12.44
CA GLN A 71 -18.92 4.68 -13.36
C GLN A 71 -18.47 3.45 -12.57
N ALA A 72 -19.12 2.30 -12.85
CA ALA A 72 -18.87 1.04 -12.16
C ALA A 72 -17.39 0.63 -12.16
N TRP A 73 -16.65 0.92 -13.24
CA TRP A 73 -15.22 0.62 -13.34
C TRP A 73 -14.36 1.43 -12.36
N MET A 74 -14.74 2.67 -12.04
CA MET A 74 -14.01 3.52 -11.11
C MET A 74 -14.25 3.07 -9.66
N ILE A 75 -15.48 2.66 -9.32
CA ILE A 75 -15.81 2.06 -8.03
C ILE A 75 -15.05 0.74 -7.82
N ILE A 76 -15.04 -0.13 -8.84
CA ILE A 76 -14.28 -1.39 -8.81
C ILE A 76 -12.79 -1.09 -8.62
N SER A 77 -12.23 -0.10 -9.32
CA SER A 77 -10.82 0.28 -9.18
C SER A 77 -10.49 0.80 -7.78
N LEU A 78 -11.37 1.62 -7.19
CA LEU A 78 -11.25 2.09 -5.81
C LEU A 78 -11.29 0.93 -4.80
N LEU A 79 -12.20 -0.04 -5.00
CA LEU A 79 -12.30 -1.22 -4.14
C LEU A 79 -11.05 -2.10 -4.23
N LEU A 80 -10.57 -2.39 -5.43
CA LEU A 80 -9.35 -3.18 -5.65
C LEU A 80 -8.14 -2.49 -5.01
N TYR A 81 -8.03 -1.17 -5.16
CA TYR A 81 -7.00 -0.37 -4.52
C TYR A 81 -7.06 -0.43 -2.99
N LEU A 82 -8.26 -0.31 -2.42
CA LEU A 82 -8.49 -0.39 -0.98
C LEU A 82 -8.11 -1.78 -0.43
N LEU A 83 -8.40 -2.83 -1.21
CA LEU A 83 -8.02 -4.21 -0.90
C LEU A 83 -6.49 -4.37 -0.83
N VAL A 84 -5.73 -3.81 -1.79
CA VAL A 84 -4.26 -3.79 -1.73
C VAL A 84 -3.77 -3.08 -0.47
N PHE A 85 -4.37 -1.94 -0.14
CA PHE A 85 -4.01 -1.17 1.06
C PHE A 85 -4.23 -1.93 2.36
N VAL A 86 -5.38 -2.58 2.46
CA VAL A 86 -5.75 -3.42 3.60
C VAL A 86 -4.81 -4.62 3.69
N ALA A 87 -4.49 -5.28 2.57
CA ALA A 87 -3.59 -6.43 2.52
C ALA A 87 -2.17 -6.05 2.99
N ILE A 88 -1.64 -4.89 2.59
CA ILE A 88 -0.35 -4.39 3.07
C ILE A 88 -0.42 -4.10 4.59
N ARG A 89 -1.44 -3.36 5.03
CA ARG A 89 -1.57 -2.95 6.43
C ARG A 89 -1.73 -4.14 7.38
N TYR A 90 -2.65 -5.04 7.09
CA TYR A 90 -2.95 -6.16 7.98
C TYR A 90 -2.06 -7.37 7.75
N GLY A 91 -1.59 -7.60 6.52
CA GLY A 91 -0.78 -8.76 6.18
C GLY A 91 0.72 -8.55 6.39
N LEU A 92 1.27 -7.37 6.08
CA LEU A 92 2.70 -7.09 6.23
C LEU A 92 3.00 -6.36 7.54
N PHE A 93 2.26 -5.28 7.83
CA PHE A 93 2.56 -4.44 8.99
C PHE A 93 2.32 -5.17 10.31
N ARG A 94 1.26 -5.99 10.38
CA ARG A 94 0.95 -6.80 11.56
C ARG A 94 2.03 -7.85 11.84
N GLU A 95 2.54 -8.52 10.80
CA GLU A 95 3.62 -9.51 10.93
C GLU A 95 4.94 -8.84 11.32
N LEU A 96 5.24 -7.68 10.71
CA LEU A 96 6.39 -6.85 11.11
C LEU A 96 6.31 -6.48 12.60
N GLN A 97 5.17 -5.97 13.06
CA GLN A 97 4.99 -5.56 14.45
C GLN A 97 5.07 -6.74 15.42
N LYS A 98 4.50 -7.89 15.04
CA LYS A 98 4.63 -9.13 15.82
C LYS A 98 6.10 -9.55 16.00
N ILE A 99 6.92 -9.40 14.95
CA ILE A 99 8.35 -9.72 15.00
C ILE A 99 9.11 -8.70 15.86
N SER A 100 8.79 -7.40 15.79
CA SER A 100 9.47 -6.40 16.63
C SER A 100 9.18 -6.53 18.11
N ASP A 101 7.96 -6.97 18.46
CA ASP A 101 7.53 -7.11 19.85
C ASP A 101 7.97 -8.47 20.45
N SER A 102 8.47 -9.38 19.61
CA SER A 102 9.01 -10.68 20.04
C SER A 102 10.34 -10.50 20.78
N ARG A 103 10.41 -10.98 22.03
CA ARG A 103 11.68 -11.03 22.80
C ARG A 103 12.65 -12.12 22.34
N LYS A 104 12.31 -12.87 21.27
CA LYS A 104 13.14 -13.97 20.75
C LYS A 104 14.28 -13.41 19.90
N ILE A 105 15.53 -13.71 20.29
CA ILE A 105 16.75 -13.30 19.58
C ILE A 105 16.87 -13.98 18.21
N LEU A 106 16.27 -15.17 18.05
CA LEU A 106 16.23 -15.97 16.81
C LEU A 106 14.78 -16.30 16.44
N ALA A 107 14.16 -15.45 15.61
CA ALA A 107 12.82 -15.66 15.08
C ALA A 107 12.85 -16.03 13.59
N GLU A 108 13.65 -17.02 13.22
CA GLU A 108 13.89 -17.39 11.82
C GLU A 108 12.62 -17.88 11.10
N ALA A 109 11.76 -18.62 11.82
CA ALA A 109 10.45 -19.05 11.33
C ALA A 109 9.51 -17.85 11.06
N GLU A 110 9.54 -16.82 11.92
CA GLU A 110 8.72 -15.62 11.74
C GLU A 110 9.24 -14.77 10.58
N LEU A 111 10.56 -14.65 10.42
CA LEU A 111 11.19 -13.99 9.27
C LEU A 111 10.92 -14.71 7.95
N LYS A 112 10.85 -16.05 7.96
CA LYS A 112 10.45 -16.83 6.78
C LYS A 112 8.98 -16.60 6.44
N ARG A 113 8.10 -16.62 7.44
CA ARG A 113 6.67 -16.32 7.29
C ARG A 113 6.46 -14.91 6.73
N LEU A 114 7.15 -13.90 7.28
CA LEU A 114 7.10 -12.51 6.80
C LEU A 114 7.46 -12.42 5.30
N ARG A 115 8.51 -13.11 4.86
CA ARG A 115 8.93 -13.14 3.44
C ARG A 115 7.91 -13.82 2.54
N VAL A 116 7.31 -14.93 3.00
CA VAL A 116 6.24 -15.62 2.25
C VAL A 116 5.00 -14.74 2.14
N SER A 117 4.57 -14.11 3.24
CA SER A 117 3.46 -13.15 3.24
C SER A 117 3.76 -11.97 2.31
N ASN A 118 4.98 -11.44 2.32
CA ASN A 118 5.40 -10.37 1.42
C ASN A 118 5.30 -10.76 -0.06
N TRP A 119 5.71 -11.98 -0.40
CA TRP A 119 5.58 -12.50 -1.76
C TRP A 119 4.12 -12.66 -2.18
N CYS A 120 3.30 -13.27 -1.31
CA CYS A 120 1.88 -13.48 -1.59
C CYS A 120 1.14 -12.15 -1.78
N ILE A 121 1.33 -11.20 -0.86
CA ILE A 121 0.70 -9.88 -0.91
C ILE A 121 1.28 -9.05 -2.06
N GLY A 122 2.57 -9.21 -2.39
CA GLY A 122 3.21 -8.54 -3.51
C GLY A 122 2.65 -9.00 -4.86
N ILE A 123 2.53 -10.31 -5.08
CA ILE A 123 1.91 -10.89 -6.28
C ILE A 123 0.46 -10.43 -6.39
N LEU A 124 -0.29 -10.50 -5.29
CA LEU A 124 -1.67 -10.03 -5.25
C LEU A 124 -1.77 -8.54 -5.61
N ALA A 125 -0.91 -7.70 -5.03
CA ALA A 125 -0.89 -6.27 -5.31
C ALA A 125 -0.58 -5.97 -6.78
N VAL A 126 0.40 -6.65 -7.38
CA VAL A 126 0.74 -6.51 -8.80
C VAL A 126 -0.42 -6.94 -9.68
N ALA A 127 -1.06 -8.07 -9.40
CA ALA A 127 -2.21 -8.55 -10.16
C ALA A 127 -3.39 -7.58 -10.09
N LEU A 128 -3.71 -7.06 -8.90
CA LEU A 128 -4.80 -6.09 -8.71
C LEU A 128 -4.50 -4.76 -9.41
N LEU A 129 -3.26 -4.27 -9.34
CA LEU A 129 -2.84 -3.05 -10.06
C LEU A 129 -2.88 -3.24 -11.58
N ALA A 130 -2.51 -4.42 -12.09
CA ALA A 130 -2.62 -4.75 -13.50
C ALA A 130 -4.08 -4.79 -13.97
N ILE A 131 -5.00 -5.33 -13.16
CA ILE A 131 -6.44 -5.30 -13.43
C ILE A 131 -6.95 -3.85 -13.48
N ILE A 132 -6.56 -3.01 -12.51
CA ILE A 132 -6.93 -1.58 -12.51
C ILE A 132 -6.43 -0.91 -13.79
N ALA A 133 -5.16 -1.10 -14.15
CA ALA A 133 -4.57 -0.52 -15.36
C ALA A 133 -5.31 -0.98 -16.64
N TYR A 134 -5.66 -2.27 -16.72
CA TYR A 134 -6.45 -2.79 -17.82
C TYR A 134 -7.84 -2.15 -17.90
N LEU A 135 -8.56 -2.07 -16.78
CA LEU A 135 -9.88 -1.45 -16.72
C LEU A 135 -9.85 0.01 -17.20
N MET A 136 -8.83 0.78 -16.78
CA MET A 136 -8.64 2.17 -17.22
C MET A 136 -8.30 2.27 -18.72
N SER A 137 -7.63 1.28 -19.29
CA SER A 137 -7.26 1.28 -20.72
C SER A 137 -8.41 0.91 -21.65
N VAL A 138 -9.31 0.04 -21.21
CA VAL A 138 -10.42 -0.49 -22.03
C VAL A 138 -11.69 0.36 -21.89
N GLN A 139 -11.89 1.01 -20.75
CA GLN A 139 -13.01 1.94 -20.52
C GLN A 139 -12.51 3.27 -19.94
N PRO A 140 -12.06 4.20 -20.80
CA PRO A 140 -11.68 5.54 -20.37
C PRO A 140 -12.87 6.36 -19.83
#